data_AF-D9IZD5-F1
#
_entry.id   AF-D9IZD5-F1
#
_cell.length_a   1.000
_cell.length_b   1.000
_cell.length_c   1.000
_cell.angle_alpha   90.00
_cell.angle_beta   90.00
_cell.angle_gamma   90.00
#
_symmetry.space_group_name_H-M   'P 1'
#
loop_
_entity.id
_entity.type
_entity.pdbx_description
1 polymer ?
#
loop_
_entity_poly.entity_id
_entity_poly.type
_entity_poly.pdbx_seq_one_letter_code
_entity_poly.pdbx_strand_id
1 'polypeptide(L)'
;HWLSAWIGLELNTLAIVPIIAKQHNPRATEATTKYFLTQAAASAMVLFASTVNAWHTGTWDISLMTNQPACIMLTTALSMKLGLAPLHFWLPEVLQGTSMKTALIITTWQKLAPMALLYMTHNSIQPTIILTMGLMSTLIGGWGGLN
;
A
#
# COMPACT_ATOMS: atom_id res chain seq x y z
N HIS A 1 -9.53 -16.02 0.68
CA HIS A 1 -10.25 -15.35 1.78
C HIS A 1 -9.61 -13.99 2.05
N TRP A 2 -10.40 -12.92 2.22
CA TRP A 2 -9.88 -11.57 2.47
C TRP A 2 -9.08 -11.44 3.77
N LEU A 3 -9.53 -12.07 4.85
CA LEU A 3 -8.82 -12.04 6.14
C LEU A 3 -7.37 -12.57 6.02
N SER A 4 -7.13 -13.65 5.28
CA SER A 4 -5.79 -14.20 5.12
C SER A 4 -4.88 -13.27 4.31
N ALA A 5 -5.43 -12.61 3.28
CA ALA A 5 -4.71 -11.60 2.52
C ALA A 5 -4.33 -10.40 3.42
N TRP A 6 -5.25 -9.94 4.27
CA TRP A 6 -4.98 -8.87 5.21
C TRP A 6 -3.91 -9.25 6.25
N ILE A 7 -4.00 -10.44 6.86
CA ILE A 7 -2.98 -10.94 7.79
C ILE A 7 -1.61 -10.96 7.11
N GLY A 8 -1.52 -11.42 5.86
CA GLY A 8 -0.26 -11.42 5.11
C GLY A 8 0.32 -10.01 4.91
N LEU A 9 -0.53 -9.02 4.60
CA LEU A 9 -0.10 -7.63 4.50
C LEU A 9 0.37 -7.06 5.84
N GLU A 10 -0.31 -7.36 6.95
CA GLU A 10 0.09 -6.90 8.28
C GLU A 10 1.36 -7.56 8.81
N LEU A 11 1.56 -8.84 8.54
CA LEU A 11 2.81 -9.50 8.90
C LEU A 11 3.99 -8.86 8.15
N ASN A 12 3.77 -8.45 6.89
CA ASN A 12 4.81 -7.78 6.10
C ASN A 12 5.14 -6.38 6.64
N THR A 13 4.14 -5.61 7.11
CA THR A 13 4.36 -4.28 7.72
C THR A 13 5.05 -4.41 9.07
N LEU A 14 4.61 -5.33 9.93
CA LEU A 14 5.22 -5.54 11.24
C LEU A 14 6.65 -6.08 11.15
N ALA A 15 6.96 -6.92 10.15
CA ALA A 15 8.30 -7.45 9.96
C ALA A 15 9.33 -6.40 9.51
N ILE A 16 8.92 -5.39 8.72
CA ILE A 16 9.84 -4.38 8.18
C ILE A 16 10.08 -3.22 9.15
N VAL A 17 9.14 -2.90 10.05
CA VAL A 17 9.28 -1.85 11.07
C VAL A 17 10.58 -1.95 11.88
N PRO A 18 10.94 -3.10 12.51
CA PRO A 18 12.19 -3.20 13.26
C PRO A 18 13.44 -3.12 12.36
N ILE A 19 13.31 -3.50 11.09
CA ILE A 19 14.40 -3.42 10.11
C ILE A 19 14.72 -1.95 9.76
N ILE A 20 13.69 -1.10 9.65
CA ILE A 20 13.82 0.35 9.45
C ILE A 20 14.41 1.02 10.70
N ALA A 21 13.90 0.67 11.89
CA ALA A 21 14.32 1.24 13.17
C ALA A 21 15.69 0.76 13.66
N LYS A 22 16.34 -0.16 12.94
CA LYS A 22 17.62 -0.77 13.34
C LYS A 22 18.74 0.26 13.58
N GLN A 23 18.74 1.34 12.80
CA GLN A 23 19.65 2.45 13.04
C GLN A 23 19.02 3.36 14.09
N HIS A 24 19.60 3.46 15.27
CA HIS A 24 19.10 4.29 16.38
C HIS A 24 19.37 5.79 16.18
N ASN A 25 19.07 6.31 14.98
CA ASN A 25 19.19 7.72 14.63
C ASN A 25 17.79 8.36 14.61
N PRO A 26 17.66 9.65 14.96
CA PRO A 26 16.35 10.33 15.01
C PRO A 26 15.62 10.30 13.65
N ARG A 27 16.38 10.36 12.55
CA ARG A 27 15.83 10.26 11.19
C ARG A 27 15.25 8.88 10.87
N ALA A 28 15.88 7.81 11.33
CA ALA A 28 15.39 6.46 11.13
C ALA A 28 14.14 6.20 11.98
N THR A 29 14.07 6.77 13.18
CA THR A 29 12.85 6.71 14.00
C THR A 29 11.69 7.47 13.35
N GLU A 30 11.93 8.64 12.75
CA GLU A 30 10.91 9.39 12.00
C GLU A 30 10.45 8.64 10.74
N ALA A 31 11.37 8.04 9.99
CA ALA A 31 11.02 7.18 8.86
C ALA A 31 10.17 5.98 9.31
N THR A 32 10.51 5.38 10.45
CA THR A 32 9.74 4.26 11.01
C THR A 32 8.31 4.67 11.37
N THR A 33 8.13 5.82 12.03
CA THR A 33 6.78 6.29 12.41
C THR A 33 5.95 6.66 11.19
N LYS A 34 6.53 7.34 10.20
CA LYS A 34 5.85 7.67 8.93
C LYS A 34 5.43 6.43 8.15
N TYR A 35 6.32 5.44 8.04
CA TYR A 35 6.01 4.16 7.41
C TYR A 35 4.89 3.43 8.17
N PHE A 36 5.00 3.32 9.49
CA PHE A 36 4.02 2.62 10.30
C PHE A 36 2.62 3.23 10.18
N LEU A 37 2.49 4.55 10.35
CA LEU A 37 1.20 5.23 10.29
C LEU A 37 0.53 5.09 8.92
N THR A 38 1.28 5.26 7.85
CA THR A 38 0.76 5.17 6.49
C THR A 38 0.33 3.75 6.15
N GLN A 39 1.12 2.76 6.55
CA GLN A 39 0.83 1.36 6.26
C GLN A 39 -0.28 0.77 7.14
N ALA A 40 -0.42 1.23 8.39
CA ALA A 40 -1.51 0.89 9.29
C ALA A 40 -2.84 1.53 8.83
N ALA A 41 -2.81 2.78 8.36
CA ALA A 41 -3.99 3.40 7.75
C ALA A 41 -4.42 2.63 6.49
N ALA A 42 -3.46 2.25 5.64
CA ALA A 42 -3.73 1.46 4.44
C ALA A 42 -4.29 0.07 4.77
N SER A 43 -3.77 -0.62 5.79
CA SER A 43 -4.28 -1.94 6.19
C SER A 43 -5.67 -1.86 6.81
N ALA A 44 -5.96 -0.83 7.61
CA ALA A 44 -7.31 -0.57 8.12
C ALA A 44 -8.31 -0.32 6.97
N MET A 45 -7.92 0.42 5.93
CA MET A 45 -8.75 0.62 4.75
C MET A 45 -8.98 -0.68 3.97
N VAL A 46 -7.99 -1.58 3.86
CA VAL A 46 -8.18 -2.91 3.25
C VAL A 46 -9.22 -3.72 4.02
N LEU A 47 -9.14 -3.75 5.36
CA LEU A 47 -10.17 -4.43 6.17
C LEU A 47 -11.54 -3.81 5.93
N PHE A 48 -11.63 -2.49 6.00
CA PHE A 48 -12.90 -1.79 5.84
C PHE A 48 -13.51 -2.01 4.44
N ALA A 49 -12.69 -2.08 3.38
CA ALA A 49 -13.16 -2.48 2.05
C ALA A 49 -13.68 -3.92 2.01
N SER A 50 -12.96 -4.85 2.62
CA SER A 50 -13.38 -6.26 2.65
C SER A 50 -14.67 -6.45 3.47
N THR A 51 -14.83 -5.76 4.59
CA THR A 51 -16.03 -5.87 5.45
C THR A 51 -17.23 -5.24 4.78
N VAL A 52 -17.08 -4.08 4.13
CA VAL A 52 -18.16 -3.46 3.36
C VAL A 52 -18.60 -4.38 2.21
N ASN A 53 -17.68 -5.01 1.48
CA ASN A 53 -18.07 -5.95 0.44
C ASN A 53 -18.73 -7.23 0.99
N ALA A 54 -18.21 -7.79 2.09
CA ALA A 54 -18.80 -8.95 2.74
C ALA A 54 -20.19 -8.64 3.31
N TRP A 55 -20.42 -7.42 3.80
CA TRP A 55 -21.73 -6.96 4.24
C TRP A 55 -22.77 -6.97 3.11
N HIS A 56 -22.36 -6.60 1.89
CA HIS A 56 -23.23 -6.58 0.72
C HIS A 56 -23.42 -7.95 0.04
N THR A 57 -22.37 -8.78 -0.01
CA THR A 57 -22.37 -10.04 -0.77
C THR A 57 -22.54 -11.29 0.09
N GLY A 58 -22.29 -11.19 1.39
CA GLY A 58 -22.23 -12.34 2.30
C GLY A 58 -20.98 -13.21 2.15
N THR A 59 -20.03 -12.84 1.29
CA THR A 59 -18.84 -13.66 0.98
C THR A 59 -17.54 -12.94 1.32
N TRP A 60 -16.52 -13.71 1.70
CA TRP A 60 -15.17 -13.24 2.01
C TRP A 60 -14.15 -13.59 0.92
N ASP A 61 -14.63 -13.94 -0.27
CA ASP A 61 -13.77 -14.33 -1.38
C ASP A 61 -13.17 -13.13 -2.09
N ILE A 62 -11.89 -13.29 -2.48
CA ILE A 62 -11.09 -12.22 -3.06
C ILE A 62 -11.58 -11.88 -4.47
N SER A 63 -12.02 -12.89 -5.23
CA SER A 63 -12.51 -12.74 -6.61
C SER A 63 -13.91 -12.11 -6.71
N LEU A 64 -14.66 -12.04 -5.60
CA LEU A 64 -16.05 -11.59 -5.57
C LEU A 64 -16.18 -10.19 -4.97
N MET A 65 -15.46 -9.23 -5.55
CA MET A 65 -15.62 -7.81 -5.27
C MET A 65 -16.66 -7.21 -6.21
N THR A 66 -17.86 -6.95 -5.72
CA THR A 66 -18.97 -6.43 -6.55
C THR A 66 -19.45 -5.05 -6.11
N ASN A 67 -19.18 -4.65 -4.87
CA ASN A 67 -19.60 -3.35 -4.37
C ASN A 67 -18.62 -2.24 -4.80
N GLN A 68 -19.06 -1.36 -5.69
CA GLN A 68 -18.24 -0.29 -6.28
C GLN A 68 -17.49 0.58 -5.25
N PRO A 69 -18.11 1.16 -4.20
CA PRO A 69 -17.39 1.90 -3.16
C PRO A 69 -16.33 1.06 -2.44
N ALA A 70 -16.57 -0.23 -2.23
CA ALA A 70 -15.57 -1.12 -1.63
C ALA A 70 -14.37 -1.34 -2.57
N CYS A 71 -14.63 -1.51 -3.87
CA CYS A 71 -13.56 -1.62 -4.88
C CYS A 71 -12.71 -0.35 -4.94
N ILE A 72 -13.34 0.82 -4.95
CA ILE A 72 -12.62 2.11 -4.93
C ILE A 72 -11.74 2.19 -3.68
N MET A 73 -12.30 1.91 -2.52
CA MET A 73 -11.55 1.95 -1.26
C MET A 73 -10.42 0.92 -1.19
N LEU A 74 -10.62 -0.28 -1.75
CA LEU A 74 -9.55 -1.27 -1.88
C LEU A 74 -8.43 -0.73 -2.78
N THR A 75 -8.77 -0.14 -3.93
CA THR A 75 -7.76 0.39 -4.85
C THR A 75 -6.97 1.55 -4.24
N THR A 76 -7.61 2.44 -3.48
CA THR A 76 -6.91 3.51 -2.76
C THR A 76 -6.05 2.98 -1.62
N ALA A 77 -6.50 1.93 -0.92
CA ALA A 77 -5.71 1.30 0.12
C ALA A 77 -4.45 0.61 -0.43
N LEU A 78 -4.59 -0.15 -1.52
CA LEU A 78 -3.45 -0.79 -2.19
C LEU A 78 -2.52 0.24 -2.84
N SER A 79 -3.06 1.33 -3.39
CA SER A 79 -2.25 2.43 -3.95
C SER A 79 -1.45 3.15 -2.86
N MET A 80 -2.01 3.30 -1.65
CA MET A 80 -1.28 3.82 -0.48
C MET A 80 -0.11 2.89 -0.09
N LYS A 81 -0.34 1.57 -0.04
CA LYS A 81 0.73 0.58 0.24
C LYS A 81 1.83 0.61 -0.83
N LEU A 82 1.44 0.79 -2.09
CA LEU A 82 2.38 0.92 -3.22
C LEU A 82 3.02 2.31 -3.32
N GLY A 83 2.57 3.32 -2.57
CA GLY A 83 3.09 4.68 -2.67
C GLY A 83 2.84 5.34 -4.04
N LEU A 84 1.67 5.08 -4.65
CA LEU A 84 1.25 5.77 -5.86
C LEU A 84 0.79 7.19 -5.55
N ALA A 85 0.90 8.11 -6.50
CA ALA A 85 0.38 9.46 -6.34
C ALA A 85 -1.16 9.47 -6.27
N PRO A 86 -1.77 10.34 -5.43
CA PRO A 86 -1.15 11.37 -4.59
C PRO A 86 -0.58 10.87 -3.25
N LEU A 87 -0.74 9.60 -2.89
CA LEU A 87 -0.35 8.99 -1.61
C LEU A 87 1.12 8.56 -1.52
N HIS A 88 2.00 9.20 -2.30
CA HIS A 88 3.39 8.83 -2.49
C HIS A 88 4.36 9.51 -1.51
N PHE A 89 3.92 10.53 -0.77
CA PHE A 89 4.79 11.39 0.06
C PHE A 89 5.58 10.66 1.15
N TRP A 90 5.08 9.51 1.63
CA TRP A 90 5.81 8.70 2.60
C TRP A 90 7.07 8.06 2.02
N LEU A 91 7.08 7.79 0.70
CA LEU A 91 8.11 6.97 0.08
C LEU A 91 9.49 7.68 0.05
N PRO A 92 9.64 8.93 -0.41
CA PRO A 92 10.95 9.60 -0.41
C PRO A 92 11.55 9.75 0.99
N GLU A 93 10.74 10.15 1.97
CA GLU A 93 11.20 10.39 3.34
C GLU A 93 11.65 9.12 4.04
N VAL A 94 10.91 8.02 3.85
CA VAL A 94 11.27 6.70 4.42
C VAL A 94 12.54 6.15 3.76
N LEU A 95 12.68 6.29 2.45
CA LEU A 95 13.90 5.83 1.75
C LEU A 95 15.13 6.63 2.19
N GLN A 96 14.99 7.94 2.40
CA GLN A 96 16.09 8.80 2.83
C GLN A 96 16.50 8.57 4.30
N GLY A 97 15.56 8.19 5.15
CA GLY A 97 15.80 7.92 6.57
C GLY A 97 16.33 6.51 6.87
N THR A 98 16.47 5.65 5.86
CA THR A 98 16.85 4.23 6.04
C THR A 98 18.16 3.88 5.33
N SER A 99 18.72 2.71 5.66
CA SER A 99 19.91 2.20 4.98
C SER A 99 19.62 1.78 3.53
N MET A 100 20.64 1.75 2.67
CA MET A 100 20.46 1.33 1.27
C MET A 100 19.89 -0.09 1.12
N LYS A 101 20.29 -1.02 2.00
CA LYS A 101 19.77 -2.41 1.99
C LYS A 101 18.29 -2.46 2.31
N THR A 102 17.85 -1.66 3.28
CA THR A 102 16.43 -1.61 3.68
C THR A 102 15.59 -0.87 2.64
N ALA A 103 16.13 0.21 2.06
CA ALA A 103 15.53 0.90 0.93
C ALA A 103 15.27 -0.05 -0.25
N LEU A 104 16.24 -0.92 -0.60
CA LEU A 104 16.07 -1.93 -1.63
C LEU A 104 14.92 -2.91 -1.33
N ILE A 105 14.78 -3.36 -0.07
CA ILE A 105 13.69 -4.26 0.35
C ILE A 105 12.33 -3.53 0.24
N ILE A 106 12.27 -2.26 0.62
CA ILE A 106 11.04 -1.44 0.53
C ILE A 106 10.63 -1.20 -0.94
N THR A 107 11.57 -0.98 -1.85
CA THR A 107 11.25 -0.72 -3.26
C THR A 107 10.95 -1.98 -4.07
N THR A 108 11.40 -3.16 -3.62
CA THR A 108 11.20 -4.43 -4.33
C THR A 108 10.19 -5.34 -3.64
N TRP A 109 10.55 -5.88 -2.46
CA TRP A 109 9.77 -6.89 -1.75
C TRP A 109 8.40 -6.38 -1.30
N GLN A 110 8.34 -5.16 -0.74
CA GLN A 110 7.07 -4.59 -0.25
C GLN A 110 6.06 -4.31 -1.38
N LYS A 111 6.48 -4.30 -2.64
CA LYS A 111 5.58 -4.10 -3.79
C LYS A 111 4.88 -5.38 -4.25
N LEU A 112 5.44 -6.55 -3.97
CA LEU A 112 4.96 -7.82 -4.51
C LEU A 112 3.55 -8.18 -4.03
N ALA A 113 3.32 -8.13 -2.71
CA ALA A 113 2.03 -8.54 -2.14
C ALA A 113 0.87 -7.60 -2.54
N PRO A 114 0.99 -6.26 -2.46
CA PRO A 114 -0.06 -5.38 -2.95
C PRO A 114 -0.32 -5.51 -4.46
N MET A 115 0.72 -5.75 -5.26
CA MET A 115 0.56 -5.94 -6.71
C MET A 115 -0.16 -7.25 -7.04
N ALA A 116 0.13 -8.32 -6.31
CA ALA A 116 -0.59 -9.58 -6.46
C ALA A 116 -2.09 -9.43 -6.15
N LEU A 117 -2.44 -8.63 -5.13
CA LEU A 117 -3.85 -8.36 -4.80
C LEU A 117 -4.55 -7.52 -5.89
N LEU A 118 -3.90 -6.50 -6.44
CA LEU A 118 -4.43 -5.75 -7.59
C LEU A 118 -4.66 -6.68 -8.80
N TYR A 119 -3.75 -7.62 -9.04
CA TYR A 119 -3.91 -8.59 -10.12
C TYR A 119 -5.09 -9.54 -9.87
N MET A 120 -5.25 -10.05 -8.64
CA MET A 120 -6.37 -10.92 -8.29
C MET A 120 -7.73 -10.23 -8.39
N THR A 121 -7.78 -8.90 -8.16
CA THR A 121 -9.02 -8.10 -8.23
C THR A 121 -9.18 -7.31 -9.53
N HIS A 122 -8.41 -7.61 -10.58
CA HIS A 122 -8.41 -6.82 -11.83
C HIS A 122 -9.80 -6.60 -12.45
N ASN A 123 -10.70 -7.59 -12.35
CA ASN A 123 -12.05 -7.51 -12.90
C ASN A 123 -12.96 -6.47 -12.21
N SER A 124 -12.68 -6.13 -10.96
CA SER A 124 -13.51 -5.24 -10.15
C SER A 124 -12.92 -3.84 -9.99
N ILE A 125 -11.74 -3.58 -10.56
CA ILE A 125 -11.04 -2.30 -10.47
C ILE A 125 -11.63 -1.33 -11.49
N GLN A 126 -11.98 -0.12 -11.02
CA GLN A 126 -12.40 0.96 -11.91
C GLN A 126 -11.21 1.47 -12.74
N PRO A 127 -11.21 1.33 -14.08
CA PRO A 127 -10.05 1.69 -14.90
C PRO A 127 -9.68 3.17 -14.84
N THR A 128 -10.68 4.04 -14.71
CA THR A 128 -10.46 5.49 -14.64
C THR A 128 -9.61 5.89 -13.44
N ILE A 129 -9.81 5.26 -12.28
CA ILE A 129 -9.09 5.58 -11.03
C ILE A 129 -7.65 5.08 -11.11
N ILE A 130 -7.43 3.86 -11.59
CA ILE A 130 -6.07 3.31 -11.64
C ILE A 130 -5.22 4.02 -12.70
N LEU A 131 -5.81 4.40 -13.84
CA LEU A 131 -5.13 5.17 -14.88
C LEU A 131 -4.80 6.60 -14.43
N THR A 132 -5.71 7.28 -13.73
CA THR A 132 -5.42 8.63 -13.22
C THR A 132 -4.30 8.59 -12.17
N MET A 133 -4.32 7.64 -11.23
CA MET A 133 -3.23 7.45 -10.28
C MET A 133 -1.91 7.09 -10.98
N GLY A 134 -1.96 6.24 -12.02
CA GLY A 134 -0.82 5.87 -12.84
C GLY A 134 -0.19 7.08 -13.53
N LEU A 135 -0.98 7.86 -14.28
CA LEU A 135 -0.50 9.07 -14.94
C LEU A 135 0.07 10.09 -13.95
N MET A 136 -0.65 10.36 -12.86
CA MET A 136 -0.15 11.25 -11.81
C MET A 136 1.17 10.76 -11.21
N SER A 137 1.32 9.46 -10.99
CA SER A 137 2.56 8.89 -10.45
C SER A 137 3.73 9.05 -11.42
N THR A 138 3.52 8.88 -12.72
CA THR A 138 4.57 9.08 -13.74
C THR A 138 4.99 10.54 -13.85
N LEU A 139 4.03 11.47 -13.81
CA LEU A 139 4.31 12.91 -13.88
C LEU A 139 5.05 13.39 -12.64
N ILE A 140 4.56 13.06 -11.45
CA ILE A 140 5.16 13.50 -10.19
C ILE A 140 6.51 12.82 -9.96
N GLY A 141 6.64 11.52 -10.27
CA GLY A 141 7.93 10.83 -10.19
C GLY A 141 8.95 11.39 -11.18
N GLY A 142 8.53 11.70 -12.41
CA GLY A 142 9.38 12.28 -13.45
C GLY A 142 9.89 13.68 -13.09
N TRP A 143 8.99 14.58 -12.68
CA TRP A 143 9.39 15.94 -12.28
C TRP A 143 10.13 15.96 -10.94
N GLY A 144 9.67 15.16 -9.97
CA GLY A 144 10.28 15.09 -8.64
C GLY A 144 11.69 14.55 -8.63
N GLY A 145 12.06 13.71 -9.62
CA GLY A 145 13.42 13.16 -9.73
C GLY A 145 14.46 14.10 -10.35
N LEU A 146 14.06 15.26 -10.88
CA LEU A 146 14.99 16.24 -11.45
C LEU A 146 15.60 17.19 -10.39
N ASN A 147 15.01 17.25 -9.20
CA ASN A 147 15.46 18.05 -8.05
C ASN A 147 16.08 17.15 -6.96
#